data_AF-A0A953G143-F1
#
_entry.id   AF-A0A953G143-F1
#
_cell.length_a   1.000
_cell.length_b   1.000
_cell.length_c   1.000
_cell.angle_alpha   90.00
_cell.angle_beta   90.00
_cell.angle_gamma   90.00
#
_symmetry.space_group_name_H-M   'P 1'
#
loop_
_entity.id
_entity.type
_entity.pdbx_description
1 polymer ?
#
loop_
_entity_poly.entity_id
_entity_poly.type
_entity_poly.pdbx_seq_one_letter_code
_entity_poly.pdbx_strand_id
1 'polypeptide(L)'
;MARLTNYGKYILSAGEIGSYTVCPEAWRLKTIEQVQRAPQQSVEDGQRLHTEWAAHLDESIDLARILKWIVLIVSLAIAVYLVSR
;
A
#
# COMPACT_ATOMS: atom_id res chain seq x y z
N MET A 1 -13.35 6.55 8.15
CA MET A 1 -14.74 6.73 8.61
C MET A 1 -15.34 5.37 8.75
N ALA A 2 -15.90 5.09 9.93
CA ALA A 2 -16.64 3.88 10.20
C ALA A 2 -17.64 3.61 9.07
N ARG A 3 -17.45 2.52 8.31
CA ARG A 3 -18.35 2.18 7.21
C ARG A 3 -19.37 1.17 7.71
N LEU A 4 -20.66 1.50 7.57
CA LEU A 4 -21.72 0.52 7.82
C LEU A 4 -21.72 -0.50 6.68
N THR A 5 -21.66 -1.76 7.04
CA THR A 5 -21.81 -2.88 6.10
C THR A 5 -23.28 -3.14 5.82
N ASN A 6 -23.57 -3.83 4.72
CA ASN A 6 -24.92 -4.31 4.39
C ASN A 6 -25.52 -5.24 5.47
N TYR A 7 -24.69 -5.73 6.41
CA TYR A 7 -25.10 -6.60 7.52
C TYR A 7 -25.27 -5.85 8.85
N GLY A 8 -25.31 -4.51 8.84
CA GLY A 8 -25.50 -3.69 10.04
C GLY A 8 -24.30 -3.62 10.98
N LYS A 9 -23.12 -4.08 10.55
CA LYS A 9 -21.86 -3.98 11.32
C LYS A 9 -21.05 -2.77 10.89
N TYR A 10 -20.38 -2.11 11.83
CA TYR A 10 -19.44 -1.02 11.55
C TYR A 10 -18.03 -1.57 11.31
N ILE A 11 -17.39 -1.16 10.21
CA ILE A 11 -15.97 -1.41 9.96
C ILE A 11 -15.19 -0.15 10.34
N LEU A 12 -14.29 -0.28 11.30
CA LEU A 12 -13.36 0.75 11.72
C LEU A 12 -12.00 0.51 11.07
N SER A 13 -11.34 1.57 10.58
CA SER A 13 -9.96 1.45 10.11
C SER A 13 -8.99 1.31 11.28
N ALA A 14 -7.83 0.68 11.05
CA ALA A 14 -6.78 0.59 12.06
C ALA A 14 -6.35 1.99 12.57
N GLY A 15 -6.33 2.99 11.69
CA GLY A 15 -6.05 4.38 12.06
C GLY A 15 -7.13 4.99 12.96
N GLU A 16 -8.40 4.60 12.81
CA GLU A 16 -9.48 5.03 13.71
C GLU A 16 -9.35 4.42 15.09
N ILE A 17 -9.04 3.12 15.17
CA ILE A 17 -8.80 2.43 16.44
C ILE A 17 -7.60 3.06 17.14
N GLY A 18 -6.49 3.27 16.43
CA GLY A 18 -5.30 3.92 16.96
C GLY A 18 -5.59 5.34 17.47
N SER A 19 -6.32 6.14 16.69
CA SER A 19 -6.73 7.49 17.11
C SER A 19 -7.59 7.46 18.38
N TYR A 20 -8.53 6.51 18.48
CA TYR A 20 -9.36 6.33 19.68
C TYR A 20 -8.53 5.94 20.89
N THR A 21 -7.58 5.01 20.75
CA THR A 21 -6.71 4.58 21.86
C THR A 21 -5.83 5.70 22.40
N VAL A 22 -5.39 6.62 21.53
CA VAL A 22 -4.54 7.76 21.93
C VAL A 22 -5.38 8.88 22.56
N CYS A 23 -6.50 9.25 21.93
CA CYS A 23 -7.39 10.29 22.45
C CYS A 23 -8.84 10.06 21.97
N PRO A 24 -9.71 9.46 22.82
CA PRO A 24 -11.09 9.18 22.47
C PRO A 24 -11.88 10.44 22.09
N GLU A 25 -11.64 11.55 22.78
CA GLU A 25 -12.38 12.79 22.55
C GLU A 25 -11.98 13.44 21.22
N ALA A 26 -10.69 13.51 20.89
CA ALA A 26 -10.25 13.99 19.59
C ALA A 26 -10.77 13.10 18.44
N TRP A 27 -10.86 11.79 18.66
CA TRP A 27 -11.49 10.88 17.72
C TRP A 27 -13.00 11.14 17.59
N ARG A 28 -13.72 11.37 18.69
CA ARG A 28 -15.16 11.68 18.71
C ARG A 28 -15.47 12.94 17.90
N LEU A 29 -14.71 14.02 18.14
CA LEU A 29 -14.83 15.29 17.43
C LEU A 29 -14.57 15.14 15.92
N LYS A 30 -13.57 14.34 15.55
CA LYS A 30 -13.22 14.09 14.14
C LYS A 30 -14.22 13.20 13.41
N THR A 31 -14.67 12.12 14.06
CA THR A 31 -15.44 11.04 13.42
C THR A 31 -16.95 11.25 13.51
N ILE A 32 -17.46 11.73 14.64
CA ILE A 32 -18.91 11.92 14.87
C ILE A 32 -19.30 13.34 14.49
N GLU A 33 -18.60 14.34 15.03
CA GLU A 33 -18.93 15.76 14.81
C GLU A 33 -18.35 16.31 13.50
N GLN A 34 -17.60 15.48 12.75
CA GLN A 34 -17.01 15.79 11.45
C GLN A 34 -16.18 17.09 11.44
N VAL A 35 -15.56 17.44 12.57
CA VAL A 35 -14.71 18.63 12.66
C VAL A 35 -13.47 18.40 11.79
N GLN A 36 -13.47 19.00 10.60
CA GLN A 36 -12.35 18.92 9.67
C GLN A 36 -11.24 19.86 10.12
N ARG A 37 -10.05 19.31 10.33
CA ARG A 37 -8.82 20.12 10.43
C ARG A 37 -8.34 20.40 9.01
N ALA A 38 -7.83 21.60 8.78
CA ALA A 38 -7.14 21.90 7.53
C ALA A 38 -6.03 20.86 7.30
N PRO A 39 -5.88 20.35 6.06
CA PRO A 39 -4.80 19.43 5.75
C PRO A 39 -3.48 20.09 6.11
N GLN A 40 -2.69 19.38 6.92
CA GLN A 40 -1.35 19.83 7.25
C GLN A 40 -0.45 19.49 6.05
N GLN A 41 0.44 20.41 5.67
CA GLN A 41 1.40 20.18 4.59
C GLN A 41 2.18 18.87 4.78
N SER A 42 2.52 18.52 6.02
CA SER A 42 3.18 17.25 6.36
C SER A 42 2.39 15.99 5.95
N VAL A 43 1.06 16.05 5.97
CA VAL A 43 0.19 14.92 5.56
C VAL A 43 0.21 14.79 4.04
N GLU A 44 0.17 15.91 3.31
CA GLU A 44 0.25 15.91 1.85
C GLU A 44 1.62 15.42 1.38
N ASP A 45 2.70 15.89 2.01
CA ASP A 45 4.06 15.42 1.74
C ASP A 45 4.20 13.93 2.03
N GLY A 46 3.68 13.45 3.16
CA GLY A 46 3.68 12.03 3.50
C GLY A 46 2.93 11.19 2.46
N GLN A 47 1.78 11.66 2.00
CA GLN A 47 1.01 10.94 0.97
C GLN A 47 1.75 10.89 -0.36
N ARG A 48 2.39 11.99 -0.78
CA ARG A 48 3.24 12.02 -1.97
C ARG A 48 4.38 11.00 -1.88
N LEU A 49 5.09 10.97 -0.76
CA LEU A 49 6.19 10.01 -0.55
C LEU A 49 5.71 8.55 -0.57
N HIS A 50 4.52 8.26 -0.01
CA HIS A 50 3.94 6.93 -0.10
C HIS A 50 3.64 6.53 -1.55
N THR A 51 3.12 7.45 -2.36
CA THR A 51 2.84 7.17 -3.77
C THR A 51 4.12 6.97 -4.58
N GLU A 52 5.15 7.79 -4.35
CA GLU A 52 6.46 7.66 -5.01
C GLU A 52 7.14 6.34 -4.64
N TRP A 53 7.12 5.98 -3.35
CA TRP A 53 7.68 4.71 -2.89
C TRP A 53 6.96 3.50 -3.49
N ALA A 54 5.62 3.53 -3.56
CA ALA A 54 4.84 2.46 -4.16
C ALA A 54 5.18 2.28 -5.65
N ALA A 55 5.31 3.38 -6.40
CA ALA A 55 5.68 3.34 -7.82
C ALA A 55 7.06 2.68 -8.03
N HIS A 56 8.06 3.07 -7.23
CA HIS A 56 9.39 2.46 -7.33
C HIS A 56 9.43 0.99 -6.92
N LEU A 57 8.58 0.59 -5.97
CA LEU A 57 8.44 -0.82 -5.60
C LEU A 57 7.87 -1.63 -6.76
N ASP A 58 6.81 -1.13 -7.41
CA ASP A 58 6.19 -1.79 -8.56
C ASP A 58 7.17 -1.92 -9.73
N GLU A 59 7.90 -0.85 -10.06
CA GLU A 59 8.97 -0.86 -11.07
C GLU A 59 10.04 -1.93 -10.75
N SER A 60 10.46 -2.01 -9.49
CA SER A 60 11.46 -2.98 -9.04
C SER A 60 10.96 -4.43 -9.14
N ILE A 61 9.70 -4.67 -8.81
CA ILE A 61 9.05 -5.99 -8.93
C ILE A 61 8.97 -6.42 -10.39
N ASP A 62 8.60 -5.50 -11.28
CA ASP A 62 8.49 -5.79 -12.71
C ASP A 62 9.85 -6.05 -13.34
N LEU A 63 10.87 -5.26 -13.00
CA LEU A 63 12.26 -5.52 -13.42
C LEU A 63 12.75 -6.89 -12.93
N ALA A 64 12.48 -7.25 -11.67
CA ALA A 64 12.84 -8.57 -11.14
C ALA A 64 12.10 -9.70 -11.86
N ARG A 65 10.84 -9.49 -12.27
CA ARG A 65 10.08 -10.47 -13.06
C ARG A 65 10.69 -10.65 -14.45
N ILE A 66 11.05 -9.57 -15.13
CA ILE A 66 11.70 -9.62 -16.46
C ILE A 66 13.06 -10.33 -16.36
N LEU A 67 13.87 -9.99 -15.37
CA LEU A 67 15.19 -10.60 -15.17
C LEU A 67 15.09 -12.12 -14.95
N LYS A 68 14.10 -12.58 -14.19
CA LYS A 68 13.84 -14.02 -14.01
C LYS A 68 13.57 -14.73 -15.34
N TRP A 69 12.79 -14.12 -16.22
CA TRP A 69 12.54 -14.68 -17.56
C TRP A 69 13.80 -14.72 -18.42
N ILE A 70 14.61 -13.66 -18.41
CA ILE A 70 15.89 -13.62 -19.13
C ILE A 70 16.80 -14.76 -18.65
N VAL A 71 16.96 -14.90 -17.34
CA VAL A 71 17.79 -15.96 -16.75
C VAL A 71 17.27 -17.34 -17.15
N LEU A 72 15.96 -17.57 -17.13
CA LEU A 72 15.36 -18.83 -17.57
C LEU A 72 15.63 -19.14 -19.05
N ILE A 73 15.47 -18.16 -19.94
CA ILE A 73 15.71 -18.33 -21.38
C ILE A 73 17.19 -18.65 -21.64
N VAL A 74 18.11 -17.91 -21.00
CA VAL A 74 19.55 -18.14 -21.13
C VAL A 74 19.93 -19.54 -20.65
N SER A 75 19.43 -19.95 -19.49
CA SER A 75 19.72 -21.29 -18.95
C SER A 75 19.12 -22.40 -19.81
N LEU A 76 17.93 -22.22 -20.37
CA LEU A 76 17.35 -23.15 -21.34
C LEU A 76 18.18 -23.24 -22.63
N ALA A 77 18.63 -22.10 -23.17
CA ALA A 77 19.47 -22.07 -24.36
C ALA A 77 20.81 -22.81 -24.15
N ILE A 78 21.44 -22.62 -23.00
CA ILE A 78 22.65 -23.36 -22.61
C ILE A 78 22.37 -24.85 -22.53
N ALA A 79 21.27 -25.25 -21.88
CA ALA A 79 20.89 -26.66 -21.77
C ALA A 79 20.66 -27.31 -23.15
N VAL A 80 19.94 -26.62 -24.05
CA VAL A 80 19.71 -27.10 -25.42
C VAL A 80 21.02 -27.23 -26.18
N TYR A 81 21.91 -26.23 -26.11
CA TYR A 81 23.21 -26.27 -26.76
C TYR A 81 24.03 -27.49 -26.31
N LEU A 82 24.08 -27.76 -25.01
CA LEU A 82 24.80 -28.90 -24.44
C LEU A 82 24.21 -30.26 -24.86
N VAL A 83 22.89 -30.37 -25.03
CA VAL A 83 22.24 -31.61 -25.49
C VAL A 83 22.40 -31.82 -27.00
N SER A 84 22.44 -30.73 -27.77
CA SER A 84 22.56 -30.77 -29.23
C SER A 84 23.97 -31.06 -29.75
N ARG A 85 24.97 -31.11 -28.86
CA ARG A 85 26.38 -31.29 -29.18
C ARG A 85 26.87 -32.65 -28.70
#